data_AF-A0A2D9GEC1-F1
#
_entry.id   AF-A0A2D9GEC1-F1
#
_cell.length_a   1.000
_cell.length_b   1.000
_cell.length_c   1.000
_cell.angle_alpha   90.00
_cell.angle_beta   90.00
_cell.angle_gamma   90.00
#
_symmetry.space_group_name_H-M   'P 1'
#
loop_
_entity.id
_entity.type
_entity.pdbx_description
1 polymer ?
#
loop_
_entity_poly.entity_id
_entity_poly.type
_entity_poly.pdbx_seq_one_letter_code
_entity_poly.pdbx_strand_id
1 'polypeptide(L)'
;MSLITENNATGNGSNPNFSFTFEYVKESDVYVSVNDVVQTLNTHYTFAPNTSSITFLPAHIPANGAAVRIYRITDVANPAAQFFPGSAIRAQDLNTNNDQVLFSAQERKERSLNTTGGSLTGQLDMQTNKIVNLGAPTADADASTKLYVDTQAGLAGGSAAQAAASATAAATSETNAATSATNAATSASNAATSATNAAASETNAQGSANNAATSETNAAASATAAATSETNAATSATSASGSATAAASSAAAAAAAFDNFDDVYLGEKAADPTVDNDGDPLTGGDLYYRSTAPVGMKVYTGSAWVAAYVPGDAANIISVANTGTGGDIASTNVQDALNELDTEKVPRTSTTGSAKLPVGNTSQRDADGGTPANLTGYIRYNTQLTSFEGHNGTSWGAIGGGATGGGADAWALEHDNTVTTSYIIGTGKNVITAGPLTINSGATVTVPTGSTWVIV
;
A
#
# COMPACT_ATOMS: atom_id res chain seq x y z
N MET A 1 63.36 104.08 48.39
CA MET A 1 62.80 103.64 49.68
C MET A 1 61.42 103.06 49.40
N SER A 2 61.08 101.91 49.99
CA SER A 2 59.71 101.39 49.91
C SER A 2 58.76 102.41 50.53
N LEU A 3 57.65 102.70 49.85
CA LEU A 3 56.59 103.49 50.45
C LEU A 3 55.98 102.65 51.57
N ILE A 4 55.95 103.17 52.80
CA ILE A 4 55.31 102.50 53.92
C ILE A 4 54.30 103.51 54.46
N THR A 5 53.01 103.21 54.29
CA THR A 5 51.89 103.99 54.86
C THR A 5 51.14 103.20 55.93
N GLU A 6 51.53 101.95 56.13
CA GLU A 6 50.98 101.04 57.12
C GLU A 6 52.02 100.02 57.60
N ASN A 7 51.82 99.52 58.81
CA ASN A 7 52.55 98.41 59.38
C ASN A 7 51.53 97.37 59.86
N ASN A 8 51.69 96.15 59.39
CA ASN A 8 50.87 95.00 59.78
C ASN A 8 51.64 94.15 60.78
N ALA A 9 50.97 93.72 61.84
CA ALA A 9 51.50 92.87 62.89
C ALA A 9 50.44 91.88 63.37
N THR A 10 50.85 90.88 64.15
CA THR A 10 49.94 89.90 64.73
C THR A 10 49.99 90.01 66.25
N GLY A 11 48.82 90.09 66.88
CA GLY A 11 48.69 90.00 68.33
C GLY A 11 49.19 88.65 68.84
N ASN A 12 49.89 88.65 69.98
CA ASN A 12 50.34 87.42 70.65
C ASN A 12 49.59 87.19 71.98
N GLY A 13 48.56 88.00 72.28
CA GLY A 13 47.76 87.90 73.51
C GLY A 13 48.44 88.42 74.78
N SER A 14 49.65 88.98 74.71
CA SER A 14 50.36 89.45 75.92
C SER A 14 51.25 90.69 75.73
N ASN A 15 51.71 90.98 74.51
CA ASN A 15 52.47 92.19 74.19
C ASN A 15 51.51 93.32 73.82
N PRO A 16 51.42 94.40 74.62
CA PRO A 16 50.57 95.54 74.30
C PRO A 16 51.23 96.51 73.30
N ASN A 17 52.53 96.38 73.02
CA ASN A 17 53.30 97.39 72.29
C ASN A 17 53.52 97.01 70.83
N PHE A 18 53.22 97.94 69.93
CA PHE A 18 53.38 97.77 68.49
C PHE A 18 54.05 99.01 67.90
N SER A 19 55.16 98.83 67.19
CA SER A 19 55.88 99.90 66.49
C SER A 19 55.40 100.06 65.05
N PHE A 20 55.55 101.26 64.52
CA PHE A 20 55.32 101.57 63.11
C PHE A 20 56.47 102.45 62.59
N THR A 21 56.67 102.48 61.28
CA THR A 21 57.85 103.09 60.64
C THR A 21 57.52 104.21 59.65
N PHE A 22 56.24 104.56 59.52
CA PHE A 22 55.79 105.66 58.68
C PHE A 22 55.69 106.97 59.47
N GLU A 23 56.00 108.09 58.81
CA GLU A 23 55.84 109.44 59.38
C GLU A 23 54.38 109.90 59.33
N TYR A 24 53.99 110.89 60.12
CA TYR A 24 52.63 111.41 60.15
C TYR A 24 52.64 112.90 60.53
N VAL A 25 51.57 113.63 60.20
CA VAL A 25 51.45 115.07 60.48
C VAL A 25 50.96 115.32 61.91
N LYS A 26 49.95 114.57 62.36
CA LYS A 26 49.43 114.60 63.74
C LYS A 26 49.04 113.19 64.19
N GLU A 27 49.06 112.93 65.50
CA GLU A 27 48.73 111.61 66.06
C GLU A 27 47.34 111.09 65.66
N SER A 28 46.39 112.00 65.41
CA SER A 28 45.04 111.63 64.94
C SER A 28 44.98 111.16 63.49
N ASP A 29 46.06 111.28 62.71
CA ASP A 29 46.17 110.70 61.37
C ASP A 29 46.57 109.22 61.43
N VAL A 30 46.96 108.69 62.60
CA VAL A 30 47.32 107.29 62.77
C VAL A 30 46.11 106.50 63.26
N TYR A 31 45.71 105.50 62.49
CA TYR A 31 44.61 104.61 62.79
C TYR A 31 45.14 103.22 63.11
N VAL A 32 44.42 102.54 64.00
CA VAL A 32 44.70 101.14 64.35
C VAL A 32 43.43 100.36 64.09
N SER A 33 43.54 99.23 63.39
CA SER A 33 42.47 98.23 63.32
C SER A 33 42.97 96.89 63.84
N VAL A 34 42.05 96.14 64.44
CA VAL A 34 42.26 94.76 64.87
C VAL A 34 41.20 93.91 64.18
N ASN A 35 41.62 92.94 63.35
CA ASN A 35 40.74 92.15 62.49
C ASN A 35 39.77 93.04 61.68
N ASP A 36 40.31 94.08 61.04
CA ASP A 36 39.58 95.08 60.24
C ASP A 36 38.56 95.94 61.02
N VAL A 37 38.47 95.80 62.35
CA VAL A 37 37.67 96.68 63.21
C VAL A 37 38.53 97.83 63.71
N VAL A 38 38.15 99.06 63.38
CA VAL A 38 38.83 100.29 63.79
C VAL A 38 38.79 100.45 65.32
N GLN A 39 39.95 100.76 65.89
CA GLN A 39 40.15 101.00 67.31
C GLN A 39 40.28 102.51 67.58
N THR A 40 39.79 102.95 68.73
CA THR A 40 39.76 104.37 69.11
C THR A 40 40.95 104.76 70.00
N LEU A 41 41.67 105.83 69.65
CA LEU A 41 42.75 106.43 70.45
C LEU A 41 42.24 106.87 71.83
N ASN A 42 43.05 106.68 72.88
CA ASN A 42 42.74 106.91 74.31
C ASN A 42 41.65 106.02 74.91
N THR A 43 40.96 105.19 74.12
CA THR A 43 40.01 104.17 74.61
C THR A 43 40.58 102.77 74.49
N HIS A 44 41.22 102.45 73.37
CA HIS A 44 41.76 101.12 73.06
C HIS A 44 43.29 101.11 73.08
N TYR A 45 43.92 102.18 72.60
CA TYR A 45 45.38 102.34 72.58
C TYR A 45 45.79 103.79 72.86
N THR A 46 47.05 103.99 73.22
CA THR A 46 47.69 105.31 73.39
C THR A 46 49.03 105.33 72.65
N PHE A 47 49.55 106.51 72.33
CA PHE A 47 50.91 106.63 71.82
C PHE A 47 51.93 106.37 72.94
N ALA A 48 52.99 105.65 72.62
CA ALA A 48 54.14 105.51 73.50
C ALA A 48 54.95 106.83 73.52
N PRO A 49 55.78 107.08 74.56
CA PRO A 49 56.55 108.31 74.68
C PRO A 49 57.51 108.60 73.51
N ASN A 50 57.87 107.59 72.72
CA ASN A 50 58.74 107.71 71.54
C ASN A 50 58.00 108.13 70.25
N THR A 51 56.67 108.29 70.32
CA THR A 51 55.79 108.71 69.22
C THR A 51 55.88 107.88 67.93
N SER A 52 56.55 106.72 67.95
CA SER A 52 56.71 105.79 66.81
C SER A 52 56.23 104.37 67.15
N SER A 53 55.46 104.27 68.24
CA SER A 53 54.80 103.05 68.68
C SER A 53 53.52 103.38 69.44
N ILE A 54 52.58 102.46 69.40
CA ILE A 54 51.36 102.50 70.19
C ILE A 54 51.38 101.40 71.25
N THR A 55 50.69 101.65 72.35
CA THR A 55 50.48 100.70 73.44
C THR A 55 48.99 100.50 73.63
N PHE A 56 48.51 99.27 73.49
CA PHE A 56 47.13 98.93 73.83
C PHE A 56 46.90 99.01 75.34
N LEU A 57 45.74 99.53 75.72
CA LEU A 57 45.30 99.56 77.13
C LEU A 57 45.06 98.11 77.62
N PRO A 58 45.22 97.82 78.94
CA PRO A 58 45.24 96.44 79.45
C PRO A 58 44.03 95.56 79.09
N ALA A 59 42.84 96.15 78.94
CA ALA A 59 41.62 95.42 78.57
C ALA A 59 41.49 95.14 77.05
N HIS A 60 42.38 95.68 76.23
CA HIS A 60 42.27 95.71 74.77
C HIS A 60 43.51 95.13 74.08
N ILE A 61 44.34 94.37 74.79
CA ILE A 61 45.51 93.71 74.22
C ILE A 61 45.04 92.73 73.13
N PRO A 62 45.49 92.87 71.86
CA PRO A 62 45.06 92.00 70.78
C PRO A 62 45.36 90.52 71.08
N ALA A 63 44.33 89.68 70.97
CA ALA A 63 44.42 88.25 71.20
C ALA A 63 45.43 87.58 70.26
N ASN A 64 45.90 86.39 70.63
CA ASN A 64 46.83 85.62 69.79
C ASN A 64 46.22 85.35 68.40
N GLY A 65 46.93 85.73 67.34
CA GLY A 65 46.49 85.58 65.96
C GLY A 65 45.61 86.72 65.42
N ALA A 66 45.26 87.72 66.24
CA ALA A 66 44.51 88.88 65.76
C ALA A 66 45.40 89.74 64.84
N ALA A 67 44.90 90.10 63.65
CA ALA A 67 45.61 90.96 62.71
C ALA A 67 45.54 92.42 63.19
N VAL A 68 46.67 92.99 63.55
CA VAL A 68 46.80 94.39 63.97
C VAL A 68 47.35 95.17 62.78
N ARG A 69 46.59 96.14 62.28
CA ARG A 69 47.02 97.04 61.22
C ARG A 69 47.10 98.45 61.78
N ILE A 70 48.28 99.04 61.72
CA ILE A 70 48.53 100.44 62.06
C ILE A 70 48.76 101.16 60.75
N TYR A 71 47.96 102.15 60.43
CA TYR A 71 47.95 102.79 59.12
C TYR A 71 47.67 104.28 59.23
N ARG A 72 48.18 105.04 58.27
CA ARG A 72 47.94 106.47 58.21
C ARG A 72 46.71 106.78 57.35
N ILE A 73 45.86 107.67 57.84
CA ILE A 73 44.90 108.42 57.03
C ILE A 73 45.16 109.89 57.32
N THR A 74 45.78 110.57 56.36
CA THR A 74 46.05 111.99 56.48
C THR A 74 44.77 112.77 56.27
N ASP A 75 44.37 113.57 57.26
CA ASP A 75 43.25 114.49 57.11
C ASP A 75 43.56 115.52 56.00
N VAL A 76 42.75 115.55 54.95
CA VAL A 76 42.88 116.48 53.83
C VAL A 76 41.68 117.43 53.71
N ALA A 77 40.79 117.44 54.70
CA ALA A 77 39.64 118.33 54.70
C ALA A 77 40.05 119.79 54.95
N ASN A 78 41.10 120.01 55.73
CA ASN A 78 41.65 121.33 56.04
C ASN A 78 43.19 121.33 55.96
N PRO A 79 43.82 122.42 55.50
CA PRO A 79 45.28 122.54 55.50
C PRO A 79 45.82 122.51 56.94
N ALA A 80 46.93 121.82 57.15
CA ALA A 80 47.53 121.67 58.48
C ALA A 80 47.92 123.01 59.13
N ALA A 81 48.36 123.98 58.33
CA ALA A 81 48.47 125.38 58.70
C ALA A 81 47.83 126.30 57.65
N GLN A 82 47.27 127.42 58.11
CA GLN A 82 46.68 128.47 57.27
C GLN A 82 47.59 129.70 57.26
N PHE A 83 47.82 130.27 56.07
CA PHE A 83 48.63 131.46 55.91
C PHE A 83 47.75 132.71 55.84
N PHE A 84 48.01 133.69 56.70
CA PHE A 84 47.34 135.00 56.69
C PHE A 84 48.35 136.12 56.37
N PRO A 85 47.93 137.23 55.72
CA PRO A 85 48.81 138.37 55.47
C PRO A 85 49.38 138.95 56.77
N GLY A 86 50.70 139.15 56.82
CA GLY A 86 51.40 139.71 57.99
C GLY A 86 51.81 138.69 59.07
N SER A 87 51.41 137.41 58.95
CA SER A 87 51.94 136.34 59.81
C SER A 87 53.36 135.95 59.41
N ALA A 88 54.22 135.67 60.41
CA ALA A 88 55.53 135.08 60.15
C ALA A 88 55.34 133.61 59.71
N ILE A 89 55.64 133.30 58.44
CA ILE A 89 55.57 131.94 57.92
C ILE A 89 56.76 131.15 58.49
N ARG A 90 56.48 130.10 59.26
CA ARG A 90 57.52 129.21 59.79
C ARG A 90 57.78 128.08 58.79
N ALA A 91 59.04 127.66 58.67
CA ALA A 91 59.40 126.49 57.87
C ALA A 91 58.62 125.23 58.30
N GLN A 92 58.30 125.12 59.59
CA GLN A 92 57.47 124.03 60.12
C GLN A 92 56.05 124.03 59.54
N ASP A 93 55.40 125.19 59.39
CA ASP A 93 54.04 125.28 58.85
C ASP A 93 54.03 124.89 57.35
N LEU A 94 55.06 125.31 56.60
CA LEU A 94 55.24 124.92 55.20
C LEU A 94 55.51 123.43 55.04
N ASN A 95 56.43 122.87 55.83
CA ASN A 95 56.77 121.45 55.78
C ASN A 95 55.55 120.61 56.15
N THR A 96 54.82 120.97 57.21
CA THR A 96 53.60 120.26 57.63
C THR A 96 52.54 120.21 56.52
N ASN A 97 52.28 121.33 55.83
CA ASN A 97 51.37 121.35 54.69
C ASN A 97 51.88 120.52 53.50
N ASN A 98 53.18 120.55 53.21
CA ASN A 98 53.78 119.76 52.14
C ASN A 98 53.72 118.25 52.45
N ASP A 99 54.00 117.88 53.69
CA ASP A 99 53.95 116.49 54.18
C ASP A 99 52.51 115.97 54.17
N GLN A 100 51.53 116.81 54.53
CA GLN A 100 50.10 116.47 54.40
C GLN A 100 49.73 116.10 52.96
N VAL A 101 50.18 116.90 51.98
CA VAL A 101 49.92 116.62 50.56
C VAL A 101 50.64 115.34 50.12
N LEU A 102 51.92 115.19 50.46
CA LEU A 102 52.72 114.03 50.12
C LEU A 102 52.11 112.74 50.68
N PHE A 103 51.76 112.74 51.96
CA PHE A 103 51.19 111.59 52.66
C PHE A 103 49.83 111.18 52.11
N SER A 104 48.98 112.15 51.74
CA SER A 104 47.71 111.85 51.08
C SER A 104 47.90 111.20 49.70
N ALA A 105 48.92 111.62 48.94
CA ALA A 105 49.23 111.03 47.64
C ALA A 105 49.74 109.59 47.79
N GLN A 106 50.53 109.33 48.83
CA GLN A 106 51.01 108.00 49.18
C GLN A 106 49.86 107.05 49.51
N GLU A 107 48.91 107.49 50.34
CA GLU A 107 47.74 106.70 50.75
C GLU A 107 46.78 106.41 49.59
N ARG A 108 46.58 107.36 48.67
CA ARG A 108 45.76 107.13 47.46
C ARG A 108 46.38 106.09 46.53
N LYS A 109 47.71 106.08 46.40
CA LYS A 109 48.41 105.07 45.61
C LYS A 109 48.18 103.68 46.18
N GLU A 110 48.26 103.53 47.50
CA GLU A 110 48.05 102.25 48.20
C GLU A 110 46.60 101.74 48.08
N ARG A 111 45.62 102.64 47.99
CA ARG A 111 44.19 102.29 47.86
C ARG A 111 43.71 102.04 46.43
N SER A 112 44.58 102.17 45.43
CA SER A 112 44.25 101.95 44.02
C SER A 112 44.65 100.56 43.56
N LEU A 113 43.85 99.93 42.69
CA LEU A 113 44.31 98.73 42.00
C LEU A 113 45.35 99.13 40.96
N ASN A 114 46.49 98.45 40.95
CA ASN A 114 47.52 98.72 39.95
C ASN A 114 47.06 98.23 38.56
N THR A 115 47.35 99.01 37.53
CA THR A 115 47.09 98.65 36.12
C THR A 115 47.87 97.43 35.64
N THR A 116 48.93 97.03 36.34
CA THR A 116 49.64 95.75 36.12
C THR A 116 49.03 94.58 36.89
N GLY A 117 47.85 94.76 37.52
CA GLY A 117 47.15 93.76 38.31
C GLY A 117 47.26 93.97 39.82
N GLY A 118 46.41 93.27 40.57
CA GLY A 118 46.34 93.30 42.03
C GLY A 118 45.35 92.25 42.54
N SER A 119 45.24 92.10 43.87
CA SER A 119 44.25 91.21 44.49
C SER A 119 43.13 92.02 45.14
N LEU A 120 41.90 91.55 45.00
CA LEU A 120 40.74 92.01 45.76
C LEU A 120 40.37 90.89 46.73
N THR A 121 40.37 91.17 48.04
CA THR A 121 40.12 90.16 49.09
C THR A 121 38.67 90.15 49.58
N GLY A 122 37.77 90.89 48.93
CA GLY A 122 36.35 91.00 49.30
C GLY A 122 35.41 90.97 48.09
N GLN A 123 34.10 91.00 48.35
CA GLN A 123 33.07 91.08 47.31
C GLN A 123 33.18 92.40 46.54
N LEU A 124 33.19 92.30 45.21
CA LEU A 124 33.14 93.46 44.32
C LEU A 124 31.69 93.68 43.86
N ASP A 125 31.05 94.74 44.33
CA ASP A 125 29.75 95.18 43.81
C ASP A 125 29.95 96.20 42.69
N MET A 126 29.57 95.82 41.46
CA MET A 126 29.65 96.67 40.27
C MET A 126 28.36 97.47 40.00
N GLN A 127 27.30 97.26 40.79
CA GLN A 127 25.96 97.78 40.54
C GLN A 127 25.52 97.46 39.10
N THR A 128 25.18 98.48 38.30
CA THR A 128 24.76 98.34 36.89
C THR A 128 25.89 98.60 35.90
N ASN A 129 27.12 98.81 36.39
CA ASN A 129 28.27 99.07 35.53
C ASN A 129 28.73 97.80 34.81
N LYS A 130 29.22 97.96 33.58
CA LYS A 130 29.73 96.85 32.77
C LYS A 130 31.22 96.64 33.02
N ILE A 131 31.64 95.38 33.00
CA ILE A 131 33.05 95.01 32.84
C ILE A 131 33.33 94.94 31.34
N VAL A 132 34.19 95.82 30.83
CA VAL A 132 34.56 95.88 29.41
C VAL A 132 35.91 95.20 29.18
N ASN A 133 36.09 94.64 27.98
CA ASN A 133 37.32 93.93 27.58
C ASN A 133 37.68 92.72 28.49
N LEU A 134 36.68 92.09 29.11
CA LEU A 134 36.87 90.81 29.78
C LEU A 134 37.16 89.72 28.73
N GLY A 135 38.28 89.01 28.89
CA GLY A 135 38.65 87.89 28.02
C GLY A 135 37.69 86.70 28.17
N ALA A 136 37.83 85.72 27.28
CA ALA A 136 37.17 84.43 27.47
C ALA A 136 37.77 83.72 28.70
N PRO A 137 36.95 83.01 29.49
CA PRO A 137 37.46 82.24 30.63
C PRO A 137 38.39 81.12 30.13
N THR A 138 39.47 80.87 30.87
CA THR A 138 40.44 79.81 30.60
C THR A 138 40.52 78.79 31.74
N ALA A 139 40.12 79.18 32.94
CA ALA A 139 39.98 78.33 34.12
C ALA A 139 38.55 78.38 34.67
N ASP A 140 38.18 77.35 35.44
CA ASP A 140 36.82 77.19 35.99
C ASP A 140 36.40 78.32 36.94
N ALA A 141 37.38 78.99 37.57
CA ALA A 141 37.15 80.10 38.49
C ALA A 141 37.11 81.47 37.81
N ASP A 142 37.34 81.55 36.50
CA ASP A 142 37.35 82.81 35.77
C ASP A 142 35.92 83.38 35.63
N ALA A 143 35.82 84.71 35.61
CA ALA A 143 34.59 85.36 35.17
C ALA A 143 34.34 85.07 33.68
N SER A 144 33.10 84.79 33.31
CA SER A 144 32.72 84.49 31.93
C SER A 144 31.97 85.65 31.29
N THR A 145 32.21 85.86 29.98
CA THR A 145 31.42 86.81 29.19
C THR A 145 30.07 86.18 28.83
N LYS A 146 29.04 87.02 28.61
CA LYS A 146 27.73 86.54 28.14
C LYS A 146 27.86 85.74 26.83
N LEU A 147 28.70 86.21 25.90
CA LEU A 147 28.93 85.54 24.63
C LEU A 147 29.41 84.10 24.81
N TYR A 148 30.35 83.87 25.73
CA TYR A 148 30.84 82.52 26.04
C TYR A 148 29.70 81.63 26.55
N VAL A 149 28.94 82.10 27.55
CA VAL A 149 27.82 81.33 28.14
C VAL A 149 26.74 81.04 27.10
N ASP A 150 26.34 82.03 26.30
CA ASP A 150 25.35 81.85 25.22
C ASP A 150 25.84 80.84 24.18
N THR A 151 27.13 80.86 23.84
CA THR A 151 27.73 79.90 22.90
C THR A 151 27.66 78.49 23.45
N GLN A 152 28.08 78.27 24.70
CA GLN A 152 28.02 76.95 25.34
C GLN A 152 26.57 76.45 25.47
N ALA A 153 25.63 77.32 25.80
CA ALA A 153 24.20 76.98 25.85
C ALA A 153 23.66 76.59 24.46
N GLY A 154 24.08 77.31 23.41
CA GLY A 154 23.75 76.98 22.02
C GLY A 154 24.30 75.61 21.59
N LEU A 155 25.54 75.30 21.94
CA LEU A 155 26.16 73.99 21.68
C LEU A 155 25.40 72.87 22.40
N ALA A 156 25.01 73.07 23.66
CA ALA A 156 24.20 72.11 24.41
C ALA A 156 22.83 71.86 23.75
N GLY A 157 22.17 72.93 23.28
CA GLY A 157 20.92 72.83 22.51
C GLY A 157 21.09 72.06 21.19
N GLY A 158 22.19 72.30 20.47
CA GLY A 158 22.53 71.56 19.26
C GLY A 158 22.77 70.07 19.50
N SER A 159 23.44 69.72 20.60
CA SER A 159 23.62 68.31 21.00
C SER A 159 22.30 67.63 21.36
N ALA A 160 21.41 68.32 22.06
CA ALA A 160 20.07 67.81 22.38
C ALA A 160 19.23 67.55 21.12
N ALA A 161 19.31 68.46 20.13
CA ALA A 161 18.63 68.28 18.84
C ALA A 161 19.16 67.07 18.05
N GLN A 162 20.48 66.86 18.04
CA GLN A 162 21.10 65.69 17.41
C GLN A 162 20.70 64.37 18.10
N ALA A 163 20.60 64.37 19.43
CA ALA A 163 20.12 63.21 20.18
C ALA A 163 18.65 62.89 19.85
N ALA A 164 17.78 63.91 19.74
CA ALA A 164 16.39 63.73 19.33
C ALA A 164 16.27 63.17 17.91
N ALA A 165 17.05 63.71 16.96
CA ALA A 165 17.09 63.19 15.59
C ALA A 165 17.55 61.72 15.53
N SER A 166 18.55 61.36 16.34
CA SER A 166 19.03 59.97 16.46
C SER A 166 17.95 59.04 17.01
N ALA A 167 17.16 59.50 17.99
CA ALA A 167 16.03 58.72 18.52
C ALA A 167 14.94 58.48 17.46
N THR A 168 14.61 59.49 16.65
CA THR A 168 13.67 59.33 15.53
C THR A 168 14.19 58.36 14.46
N ALA A 169 15.49 58.43 14.14
CA ALA A 169 16.12 57.49 13.22
C ALA A 169 16.07 56.04 13.74
N ALA A 170 16.30 55.84 15.04
CA ALA A 170 16.18 54.53 15.68
C ALA A 170 14.75 53.97 15.61
N ALA A 171 13.73 54.78 15.91
CA ALA A 171 12.32 54.38 15.80
C ALA A 171 11.92 54.01 14.36
N THR A 172 12.46 54.75 13.38
CA THR A 172 12.27 54.42 11.96
C THR A 172 12.92 53.08 11.61
N SER A 173 14.13 52.83 12.11
CA SER A 173 14.82 51.55 11.91
C SER A 173 14.07 50.37 12.52
N GLU A 174 13.45 50.55 13.69
CA GLU A 174 12.60 49.53 14.32
C GLU A 174 11.38 49.19 13.46
N THR A 175 10.72 50.21 12.91
CA THR A 175 9.59 50.02 11.99
C THR A 175 10.02 49.27 10.72
N ASN A 176 11.15 49.65 10.12
CA ASN A 176 11.70 48.98 8.93
C ASN A 176 12.06 47.51 9.21
N ALA A 177 12.60 47.21 10.40
CA ALA A 177 12.89 45.85 10.83
C ALA A 177 11.60 45.02 10.98
N ALA A 178 10.55 45.59 11.58
CA ALA A 178 9.24 44.95 11.69
C ALA A 178 8.62 44.64 10.31
N THR A 179 8.64 45.60 9.37
CA THR A 179 8.19 45.38 7.99
C THR A 179 8.99 44.27 7.30
N SER A 180 10.31 44.25 7.48
CA SER A 180 11.18 43.21 6.90
C SER A 180 10.83 41.82 7.45
N ALA A 181 10.52 41.71 8.75
CA ALA A 181 10.07 40.46 9.36
C ALA A 181 8.73 39.98 8.77
N THR A 182 7.77 40.89 8.55
CA THR A 182 6.50 40.54 7.87
C THR A 182 6.73 40.05 6.44
N ASN A 183 7.56 40.76 5.66
CA ASN A 183 7.88 40.36 4.29
C ASN A 183 8.56 38.97 4.22
N ALA A 184 9.43 38.68 5.18
CA ALA A 184 10.06 37.37 5.30
C ALA A 184 9.04 36.26 5.61
N ALA A 185 8.09 36.52 6.53
CA ALA A 185 7.02 35.58 6.85
C ALA A 185 6.12 35.29 5.64
N THR A 186 5.71 36.33 4.89
CA THR A 186 4.93 36.17 3.65
C THR A 186 5.70 35.36 2.59
N SER A 187 6.99 35.62 2.44
CA SER A 187 7.84 34.87 1.50
C SER A 187 7.93 33.39 1.88
N ALA A 188 8.02 33.06 3.17
CA ALA A 188 7.99 31.69 3.66
C ALA A 188 6.65 31.00 3.36
N SER A 189 5.52 31.67 3.55
CA SER A 189 4.20 31.13 3.18
C SER A 189 4.08 30.87 1.67
N ASN A 190 4.53 31.81 0.83
CA ASN A 190 4.53 31.63 -0.64
C ASN A 190 5.41 30.45 -1.08
N ALA A 191 6.56 30.26 -0.44
CA ALA A 191 7.43 29.11 -0.69
C ALA A 191 6.76 27.78 -0.30
N ALA A 192 6.06 27.74 0.84
CA ALA A 192 5.31 26.56 1.27
C ALA A 192 4.18 26.21 0.28
N THR A 193 3.41 27.19 -0.18
CA THR A 193 2.37 27.00 -1.22
C THR A 193 2.98 26.48 -2.53
N SER A 194 4.13 27.03 -2.95
CA SER A 194 4.81 26.58 -4.16
C SER A 194 5.27 25.12 -4.06
N ALA A 195 5.74 24.69 -2.87
CA ALA A 195 6.10 23.30 -2.61
C ALA A 195 4.89 22.36 -2.71
N THR A 196 3.73 22.75 -2.16
CA THR A 196 2.49 21.98 -2.31
C THR A 196 2.05 21.86 -3.76
N ASN A 197 2.11 22.95 -4.53
CA ASN A 197 1.76 22.94 -5.96
C ASN A 197 2.69 22.05 -6.80
N ALA A 198 3.98 22.01 -6.45
CA ALA A 198 4.95 21.13 -7.10
C ALA A 198 4.63 19.65 -6.83
N ALA A 199 4.33 19.28 -5.57
CA ALA A 199 3.95 17.90 -5.21
C ALA A 199 2.64 17.45 -5.91
N ALA A 200 1.66 18.35 -6.02
CA ALA A 200 0.43 18.08 -6.77
C ALA A 200 0.72 17.85 -8.28
N SER A 201 1.63 18.64 -8.85
CA SER A 201 2.04 18.50 -10.26
C SER A 201 2.76 17.17 -10.51
N GLU A 202 3.60 16.71 -9.59
CA GLU A 202 4.25 15.40 -9.65
C GLU A 202 3.23 14.25 -9.63
N THR A 203 2.23 14.34 -8.75
CA THR A 203 1.14 13.35 -8.67
C THR A 203 0.34 13.30 -9.97
N ASN A 204 0.01 14.46 -10.55
CA ASN A 204 -0.69 14.55 -11.83
C ASN A 204 0.13 13.94 -12.98
N ALA A 205 1.44 14.22 -13.03
CA ALA A 205 2.34 13.66 -14.03
C ALA A 205 2.41 12.13 -13.94
N GLN A 206 2.47 11.58 -12.72
CA GLN A 206 2.42 10.14 -12.49
C GLN A 206 1.08 9.53 -12.92
N GLY A 207 -0.04 10.20 -12.65
CA GLY A 207 -1.36 9.81 -13.15
C GLY A 207 -1.42 9.75 -14.68
N SER A 208 -0.89 10.78 -15.36
CA SER A 208 -0.79 10.80 -16.82
C SER A 208 0.08 9.66 -17.37
N ALA A 209 1.20 9.33 -16.72
CA ALA A 209 2.06 8.22 -17.12
C ALA A 209 1.34 6.86 -17.01
N ASN A 210 0.59 6.63 -15.93
CA ASN A 210 -0.20 5.40 -15.75
C ASN A 210 -1.32 5.27 -16.79
N ASN A 211 -1.98 6.39 -17.12
CA ASN A 211 -3.00 6.40 -18.17
C ASN A 211 -2.40 6.05 -19.53
N ALA A 212 -1.22 6.60 -19.86
CA ALA A 212 -0.52 6.28 -21.10
C ALA A 212 -0.13 4.78 -21.20
N ALA A 213 0.40 4.20 -20.13
CA ALA A 213 0.73 2.77 -20.07
C ALA A 213 -0.53 1.87 -20.23
N THR A 214 -1.66 2.30 -19.65
CA THR A 214 -2.94 1.60 -19.81
C THR A 214 -3.43 1.68 -21.27
N SER A 215 -3.31 2.86 -21.90
CA SER A 215 -3.66 3.02 -23.32
C SER A 215 -2.79 2.16 -24.24
N GLU A 216 -1.49 2.02 -23.96
CA GLU A 216 -0.59 1.14 -24.71
C GLU A 216 -1.03 -0.33 -24.61
N THR A 217 -1.38 -0.79 -23.40
CA THR A 217 -1.88 -2.15 -23.18
C THR A 217 -3.19 -2.40 -23.95
N ASN A 218 -4.12 -1.44 -23.91
CA ASN A 218 -5.39 -1.53 -24.63
C ASN A 218 -5.19 -1.56 -26.16
N ALA A 219 -4.23 -0.79 -26.68
CA ALA A 219 -3.88 -0.80 -28.09
C ALA A 219 -3.30 -2.16 -28.52
N ALA A 220 -2.41 -2.75 -27.71
CA ALA A 220 -1.85 -4.08 -27.97
C ALA A 220 -2.93 -5.18 -27.96
N ALA A 221 -3.88 -5.13 -27.02
CA ALA A 221 -5.01 -6.05 -26.96
C ALA A 221 -5.91 -5.93 -28.20
N SER A 222 -6.19 -4.69 -28.64
CA SER A 222 -6.97 -4.41 -29.84
C SER A 222 -6.29 -4.94 -31.11
N ALA A 223 -4.97 -4.81 -31.22
CA ALA A 223 -4.19 -5.36 -32.33
C ALA A 223 -4.27 -6.90 -32.37
N THR A 224 -4.20 -7.55 -31.22
CA THR A 224 -4.33 -9.02 -31.11
C THR A 224 -5.73 -9.50 -31.52
N ALA A 225 -6.77 -8.77 -31.08
CA ALA A 225 -8.15 -9.06 -31.47
C ALA A 225 -8.34 -8.91 -33.00
N ALA A 226 -7.77 -7.86 -33.61
CA ALA A 226 -7.83 -7.66 -35.05
C ALA A 226 -7.15 -8.79 -35.84
N ALA A 227 -5.96 -9.25 -35.41
CA ALA A 227 -5.27 -10.38 -36.03
C ALA A 227 -6.06 -11.70 -35.92
N THR A 228 -6.76 -11.89 -34.79
CA THR A 228 -7.65 -13.04 -34.59
C THR A 228 -8.85 -12.97 -35.54
N SER A 229 -9.46 -11.80 -35.71
CA SER A 229 -10.55 -11.59 -36.67
C SER A 229 -10.13 -11.85 -38.11
N GLU A 230 -8.92 -11.45 -38.51
CA GLU A 230 -8.35 -11.76 -39.84
C GLU A 230 -8.23 -13.27 -40.06
N THR A 231 -7.70 -13.99 -39.07
CA THR A 231 -7.57 -15.46 -39.12
C THR A 231 -8.94 -16.14 -39.22
N ASN A 232 -9.93 -15.68 -38.45
CA ASN A 232 -11.29 -16.21 -38.49
C ASN A 232 -11.96 -15.96 -39.86
N ALA A 233 -11.73 -14.80 -40.47
CA ALA A 233 -12.22 -14.48 -41.81
C ALA A 233 -11.59 -15.38 -42.88
N ALA A 234 -10.26 -15.59 -42.82
CA ALA A 234 -9.56 -16.49 -43.73
C ALA A 234 -10.04 -17.95 -43.61
N THR A 235 -10.28 -18.41 -42.38
CA THR A 235 -10.85 -19.74 -42.10
C THR A 235 -12.26 -19.86 -42.69
N SER A 236 -13.10 -18.85 -42.47
CA SER A 236 -14.46 -18.83 -43.02
C SER A 236 -14.48 -18.87 -44.55
N ALA A 237 -13.56 -18.14 -45.21
CA ALA A 237 -13.41 -18.17 -46.66
C ALA A 237 -13.01 -19.57 -47.16
N THR A 238 -12.11 -20.25 -46.45
CA THR A 238 -11.69 -21.62 -46.78
C THR A 238 -12.86 -22.60 -46.65
N SER A 239 -13.62 -22.52 -45.56
CA SER A 239 -14.81 -23.35 -45.33
C SER A 239 -15.88 -23.12 -46.41
N ALA A 240 -16.09 -21.86 -46.83
CA ALA A 240 -17.03 -21.54 -47.91
C ALA A 240 -16.60 -22.16 -49.25
N SER A 241 -15.31 -22.10 -49.58
CA SER A 241 -14.73 -22.75 -50.78
C SER A 241 -14.90 -24.27 -50.74
N GLY A 242 -14.66 -24.88 -49.58
CA GLY A 242 -14.88 -26.32 -49.36
C GLY A 242 -16.34 -26.72 -49.58
N SER A 243 -17.28 -25.97 -48.99
CA SER A 243 -18.72 -26.21 -49.18
C SER A 243 -19.15 -26.05 -50.64
N ALA A 244 -18.62 -25.07 -51.37
CA ALA A 244 -18.90 -24.90 -52.80
C ALA A 244 -18.42 -26.11 -53.63
N THR A 245 -17.21 -26.62 -53.32
CA THR A 245 -16.65 -27.81 -53.98
C THR A 245 -17.49 -29.05 -53.69
N ALA A 246 -17.91 -29.24 -52.42
CA ALA A 246 -18.77 -30.34 -52.02
C ALA A 246 -20.14 -30.29 -52.72
N ALA A 247 -20.75 -29.10 -52.81
CA ALA A 247 -22.01 -28.91 -53.53
C ALA A 247 -21.88 -29.23 -55.02
N ALA A 248 -20.79 -28.79 -55.67
CA ALA A 248 -20.51 -29.12 -57.07
C ALA A 248 -20.35 -30.63 -57.29
N SER A 249 -19.68 -31.31 -56.36
CA SER A 249 -19.48 -32.77 -56.41
C SER A 249 -20.81 -33.52 -56.25
N SER A 250 -21.65 -33.10 -55.30
CA SER A 250 -22.99 -33.65 -55.12
C SER A 250 -23.89 -33.43 -56.34
N ALA A 251 -23.80 -32.25 -56.97
CA ALA A 251 -24.55 -31.97 -58.20
C ALA A 251 -24.11 -32.88 -59.35
N ALA A 252 -22.79 -33.07 -59.54
CA ALA A 252 -22.27 -33.98 -60.54
C ALA A 252 -22.67 -35.45 -60.27
N ALA A 253 -22.62 -35.89 -59.01
CA ALA A 253 -23.04 -37.23 -58.62
C ALA A 253 -24.55 -37.45 -58.85
N ALA A 254 -25.38 -36.44 -58.55
CA ALA A 254 -26.82 -36.50 -58.82
C ALA A 254 -27.13 -36.54 -60.32
N ALA A 255 -26.41 -35.75 -61.13
CA ALA A 255 -26.55 -35.79 -62.58
C ALA A 255 -26.18 -37.17 -63.14
N ALA A 256 -25.04 -37.74 -62.75
CA ALA A 256 -24.61 -39.07 -63.18
C ALA A 256 -25.56 -40.19 -62.71
N ALA A 257 -26.12 -40.07 -61.50
CA ALA A 257 -27.11 -41.03 -61.00
C ALA A 257 -28.43 -40.96 -61.77
N PHE A 258 -28.84 -39.74 -62.20
CA PHE A 258 -30.01 -39.55 -63.04
C PHE A 258 -29.78 -40.12 -64.45
N ASP A 259 -28.64 -39.81 -65.06
CA ASP A 259 -28.18 -40.33 -66.36
C ASP A 259 -28.24 -41.86 -66.39
N ASN A 260 -27.53 -42.51 -65.46
CA ASN A 260 -27.52 -43.96 -65.34
C ASN A 260 -28.90 -44.57 -65.03
N PHE A 261 -29.79 -43.83 -64.36
CA PHE A 261 -31.17 -44.29 -64.16
C PHE A 261 -32.00 -44.15 -65.44
N ASP A 262 -31.82 -43.08 -66.19
CA ASP A 262 -32.51 -42.84 -67.48
C ASP A 262 -32.10 -43.88 -68.53
N ASP A 263 -30.83 -44.28 -68.55
CA ASP A 263 -30.31 -45.36 -69.41
C ASP A 263 -30.96 -46.72 -69.11
N VAL A 264 -31.13 -47.05 -67.82
CA VAL A 264 -31.68 -48.34 -67.41
C VAL A 264 -33.22 -48.33 -67.43
N TYR A 265 -33.87 -47.21 -67.09
CA TYR A 265 -35.32 -47.08 -67.10
C TYR A 265 -35.78 -46.06 -68.13
N LEU A 266 -36.11 -46.58 -69.31
CA LEU A 266 -36.49 -45.79 -70.48
C LEU A 266 -37.88 -45.12 -70.35
N GLY A 267 -38.55 -45.23 -69.21
CA GLY A 267 -39.88 -44.66 -68.97
C GLY A 267 -41.00 -45.36 -69.75
N GLU A 268 -42.05 -44.61 -70.11
CA GLU A 268 -43.19 -45.14 -70.86
C GLU A 268 -42.92 -45.10 -72.37
N LYS A 269 -43.09 -46.23 -73.06
CA LYS A 269 -43.02 -46.32 -74.52
C LYS A 269 -44.21 -47.09 -75.08
N ALA A 270 -44.68 -46.68 -76.27
CA ALA A 270 -45.83 -47.30 -76.93
C ALA A 270 -45.48 -48.62 -77.65
N ALA A 271 -44.20 -48.85 -77.96
CA ALA A 271 -43.67 -50.07 -78.57
C ALA A 271 -42.26 -50.34 -78.03
N ASP A 272 -41.72 -51.52 -78.32
CA ASP A 272 -40.38 -51.93 -77.90
C ASP A 272 -39.33 -50.97 -78.51
N PRO A 273 -38.58 -50.21 -77.69
CA PRO A 273 -37.53 -49.35 -78.20
C PRO A 273 -36.36 -50.18 -78.76
N THR A 274 -35.53 -49.55 -79.60
CA THR A 274 -34.34 -50.19 -80.21
C THR A 274 -33.02 -49.55 -79.79
N VAL A 275 -33.11 -48.39 -79.13
CA VAL A 275 -32.04 -47.64 -78.48
C VAL A 275 -32.61 -47.10 -77.16
N ASP A 276 -31.74 -46.74 -76.22
CA ASP A 276 -32.13 -46.07 -74.99
C ASP A 276 -32.54 -44.59 -75.23
N ASN A 277 -32.63 -43.80 -74.16
CA ASN A 277 -33.06 -42.40 -74.22
C ASN A 277 -31.98 -41.44 -74.76
N ASP A 278 -30.71 -41.84 -74.73
CA ASP A 278 -29.58 -41.07 -75.27
C ASP A 278 -29.21 -41.48 -76.71
N GLY A 279 -29.80 -42.58 -77.18
CA GLY A 279 -29.61 -43.11 -78.53
C GLY A 279 -28.54 -44.19 -78.63
N ASP A 280 -28.07 -44.69 -77.49
CA ASP A 280 -27.11 -45.77 -77.39
C ASP A 280 -27.81 -47.16 -77.50
N PRO A 281 -27.07 -48.23 -77.84
CA PRO A 281 -27.65 -49.56 -77.97
C PRO A 281 -28.14 -50.11 -76.62
N LEU A 282 -29.32 -50.75 -76.64
CA LEU A 282 -29.92 -51.36 -75.44
C LEU A 282 -28.98 -52.37 -74.76
N THR A 283 -28.91 -52.28 -73.44
CA THR A 283 -28.14 -53.17 -72.57
C THR A 283 -29.06 -54.20 -71.90
N GLY A 284 -28.56 -55.42 -71.69
CA GLY A 284 -29.31 -56.45 -70.97
C GLY A 284 -29.66 -55.97 -69.55
N GLY A 285 -30.94 -55.90 -69.24
CA GLY A 285 -31.46 -55.39 -67.97
C GLY A 285 -32.29 -54.11 -68.11
N ASP A 286 -32.22 -53.40 -69.24
CA ASP A 286 -33.01 -52.17 -69.46
C ASP A 286 -34.49 -52.45 -69.26
N LEU A 287 -35.20 -51.48 -68.70
CA LEU A 287 -36.62 -51.54 -68.36
C LEU A 287 -37.37 -50.42 -69.06
N TYR A 288 -38.61 -50.71 -69.45
CA TYR A 288 -39.56 -49.66 -69.83
C TYR A 288 -40.99 -50.10 -69.48
N TYR A 289 -41.88 -49.14 -69.30
CA TYR A 289 -43.31 -49.41 -69.15
C TYR A 289 -43.99 -49.36 -70.51
N ARG A 290 -44.55 -50.48 -70.96
CA ARG A 290 -45.33 -50.51 -72.20
C ARG A 290 -46.76 -50.08 -71.93
N SER A 291 -47.19 -48.99 -72.58
CA SER A 291 -48.57 -48.47 -72.41
C SER A 291 -49.59 -49.02 -73.41
N THR A 292 -49.14 -49.75 -74.43
CA THR A 292 -50.04 -50.48 -75.36
C THR A 292 -50.05 -51.97 -75.06
N ALA A 293 -51.17 -52.64 -75.37
CA ALA A 293 -51.33 -54.06 -75.08
C ALA A 293 -50.22 -54.94 -75.71
N PRO A 294 -49.66 -55.93 -74.97
CA PRO A 294 -49.91 -56.20 -73.54
C PRO A 294 -49.20 -55.18 -72.65
N VAL A 295 -50.01 -54.47 -71.84
CA VAL A 295 -49.56 -53.40 -70.94
C VAL A 295 -48.75 -53.99 -69.79
N GLY A 296 -47.64 -53.36 -69.43
CA GLY A 296 -46.84 -53.75 -68.27
C GLY A 296 -45.36 -53.43 -68.41
N MET A 297 -44.62 -53.68 -67.33
CA MET A 297 -43.16 -53.53 -67.32
C MET A 297 -42.50 -54.57 -68.22
N LYS A 298 -41.56 -54.10 -69.03
CA LYS A 298 -40.73 -54.91 -69.92
C LYS A 298 -39.27 -54.85 -69.45
N VAL A 299 -38.53 -55.92 -69.68
CA VAL A 299 -37.07 -56.00 -69.47
C VAL A 299 -36.39 -56.51 -70.74
N TYR A 300 -35.29 -55.91 -71.14
CA TYR A 300 -34.50 -56.34 -72.28
C TYR A 300 -33.51 -57.42 -71.85
N THR A 301 -33.49 -58.58 -72.51
CA THR A 301 -32.61 -59.70 -72.15
C THR A 301 -31.19 -59.58 -72.72
N GLY A 302 -30.90 -58.51 -73.45
CA GLY A 302 -29.72 -58.36 -74.31
C GLY A 302 -29.97 -58.77 -75.77
N SER A 303 -31.14 -59.35 -76.07
CA SER A 303 -31.53 -59.72 -77.44
C SER A 303 -33.01 -59.52 -77.77
N ALA A 304 -33.90 -59.49 -76.77
CA ALA A 304 -35.33 -59.26 -76.95
C ALA A 304 -35.97 -58.64 -75.71
N TRP A 305 -37.09 -57.93 -75.89
CA TRP A 305 -37.93 -57.44 -74.80
C TRP A 305 -38.87 -58.54 -74.30
N VAL A 306 -38.83 -58.81 -73.00
CA VAL A 306 -39.72 -59.76 -72.32
C VAL A 306 -40.46 -59.07 -71.17
N ALA A 307 -41.48 -59.73 -70.59
CA ALA A 307 -42.17 -59.17 -69.41
C ALA A 307 -41.26 -59.20 -68.17
N ALA A 308 -41.12 -58.07 -67.48
CA ALA A 308 -40.43 -58.00 -66.19
C ALA A 308 -41.39 -58.50 -65.10
N TYR A 309 -41.39 -59.81 -64.86
CA TYR A 309 -42.33 -60.48 -63.96
C TYR A 309 -41.87 -60.45 -62.48
N VAL A 310 -42.78 -60.14 -61.55
CA VAL A 310 -42.60 -60.37 -60.10
C VAL A 310 -43.51 -61.54 -59.69
N PRO A 311 -42.99 -62.66 -59.13
CA PRO A 311 -43.83 -63.73 -58.63
C PRO A 311 -44.54 -63.28 -57.34
N GLY A 312 -45.77 -62.79 -57.48
CA GLY A 312 -46.73 -62.82 -56.38
C GLY A 312 -47.22 -64.26 -56.22
N ASP A 313 -46.43 -65.10 -55.55
CA ASP A 313 -46.84 -66.26 -54.73
C ASP A 313 -45.65 -67.21 -54.49
N ALA A 314 -45.56 -67.70 -53.24
CA ALA A 314 -44.46 -68.43 -52.60
C ALA A 314 -44.17 -69.85 -53.15
N ALA A 315 -44.45 -70.10 -54.43
CA ALA A 315 -44.42 -71.44 -55.02
C ALA A 315 -43.01 -71.95 -55.40
N ASN A 316 -41.93 -71.35 -54.91
CA ASN A 316 -40.58 -71.76 -55.32
C ASN A 316 -39.48 -71.69 -54.24
N ILE A 317 -39.82 -71.96 -52.98
CA ILE A 317 -38.80 -72.51 -52.06
C ILE A 317 -38.69 -74.00 -52.39
N ILE A 318 -37.67 -74.35 -53.17
CA ILE A 318 -37.28 -75.72 -53.44
C ILE A 318 -36.85 -76.38 -52.12
N SER A 319 -37.76 -77.11 -51.47
CA SER A 319 -37.37 -78.15 -50.53
C SER A 319 -37.03 -79.40 -51.33
N VAL A 320 -35.76 -79.76 -51.41
CA VAL A 320 -35.34 -81.06 -51.92
C VAL A 320 -35.89 -82.13 -50.98
N ALA A 321 -36.99 -82.79 -51.37
CA ALA A 321 -37.46 -84.00 -50.71
C ALA A 321 -36.44 -85.11 -50.97
N ASN A 322 -35.55 -85.36 -49.99
CA ASN A 322 -34.63 -86.49 -50.02
C ASN A 322 -35.35 -87.71 -49.42
N THR A 323 -35.54 -88.77 -50.20
CA THR A 323 -36.35 -89.96 -49.89
C THR A 323 -35.63 -90.98 -48.99
N GLY A 324 -35.09 -90.55 -47.85
CA GLY A 324 -34.36 -91.42 -46.92
C GLY A 324 -35.07 -91.57 -45.58
N THR A 325 -35.77 -92.69 -45.40
CA THR A 325 -36.50 -93.08 -44.18
C THR A 325 -35.76 -92.79 -42.87
N GLY A 326 -36.20 -91.77 -42.12
CA GLY A 326 -35.86 -91.58 -40.71
C GLY A 326 -35.88 -90.14 -40.21
N GLY A 327 -37.07 -89.54 -40.05
CA GLY A 327 -37.27 -88.27 -39.35
C GLY A 327 -37.38 -87.05 -40.28
N ASP A 328 -38.40 -87.02 -41.13
CA ASP A 328 -38.61 -85.95 -42.10
C ASP A 328 -39.69 -84.98 -41.60
N ILE A 329 -39.40 -83.68 -41.67
CA ILE A 329 -40.37 -82.60 -41.48
C ILE A 329 -41.33 -82.62 -42.69
N ALA A 330 -42.55 -83.12 -42.50
CA ALA A 330 -43.60 -83.24 -43.52
C ALA A 330 -44.26 -81.90 -43.91
N SER A 331 -44.00 -80.84 -43.17
CA SER A 331 -44.63 -79.53 -43.35
C SER A 331 -44.15 -78.75 -44.59
N THR A 332 -45.09 -78.16 -45.34
CA THR A 332 -44.83 -77.43 -46.61
C THR A 332 -44.64 -75.92 -46.43
N ASN A 333 -44.65 -75.41 -45.20
CA ASN A 333 -44.28 -74.03 -44.89
C ASN A 333 -43.37 -73.97 -43.66
N VAL A 334 -42.61 -72.86 -43.56
CA VAL A 334 -41.56 -72.67 -42.55
C VAL A 334 -42.12 -72.69 -41.13
N GLN A 335 -43.33 -72.16 -40.91
CA GLN A 335 -43.89 -72.06 -39.56
C GLN A 335 -44.34 -73.43 -39.05
N ASP A 336 -44.96 -74.24 -39.91
CA ASP A 336 -45.38 -75.59 -39.57
C ASP A 336 -44.16 -76.52 -39.44
N ALA A 337 -43.14 -76.34 -40.27
CA ALA A 337 -41.88 -77.07 -40.19
C ALA A 337 -41.15 -76.86 -38.85
N LEU A 338 -41.15 -75.62 -38.34
CA LEU A 338 -40.58 -75.31 -37.03
C LEU A 338 -41.38 -75.96 -35.90
N ASN A 339 -42.72 -75.99 -36.01
CA ASN A 339 -43.59 -76.61 -35.01
C ASN A 339 -43.43 -78.14 -34.96
N GLU A 340 -43.26 -78.78 -36.13
CA GLU A 340 -43.04 -80.21 -36.27
C GLU A 340 -41.70 -80.62 -35.62
N LEU A 341 -40.62 -79.90 -35.92
CA LEU A 341 -39.32 -80.11 -35.28
C LEU A 341 -39.37 -79.96 -33.76
N ASP A 342 -40.13 -78.97 -33.26
CA ASP A 342 -40.27 -78.75 -31.83
C ASP A 342 -41.05 -79.86 -31.11
N THR A 343 -41.96 -80.52 -31.81
CA THR A 343 -42.81 -81.59 -31.26
C THR A 343 -42.11 -82.95 -31.27
N GLU A 344 -41.28 -83.25 -32.27
CA GLU A 344 -40.69 -84.59 -32.46
C GLU A 344 -39.30 -84.77 -31.83
N LYS A 345 -38.56 -83.69 -31.52
CA LYS A 345 -37.24 -83.80 -30.91
C LYS A 345 -37.31 -84.24 -29.44
N VAL A 346 -36.26 -84.92 -28.97
CA VAL A 346 -35.96 -85.01 -27.53
C VAL A 346 -35.24 -83.72 -27.11
N PRO A 347 -35.85 -82.86 -26.27
CA PRO A 347 -35.23 -81.59 -25.91
C PRO A 347 -34.13 -81.78 -24.87
N ARG A 348 -33.08 -80.97 -24.96
CA ARG A 348 -32.09 -80.76 -23.89
C ARG A 348 -32.49 -79.56 -23.03
N THR A 349 -32.23 -79.59 -21.73
CA THR A 349 -32.60 -78.49 -20.82
C THR A 349 -31.70 -77.26 -20.96
N SER A 350 -30.49 -77.42 -21.50
CA SER A 350 -29.57 -76.33 -21.85
C SER A 350 -28.49 -76.86 -22.79
N THR A 351 -27.55 -76.00 -23.23
CA THR A 351 -26.45 -76.37 -24.13
C THR A 351 -25.59 -77.52 -23.61
N THR A 352 -25.39 -77.60 -22.29
CA THR A 352 -24.70 -78.69 -21.57
C THR A 352 -25.64 -79.50 -20.68
N GLY A 353 -26.95 -79.31 -20.82
CA GLY A 353 -27.97 -79.90 -19.97
C GLY A 353 -28.34 -81.32 -20.38
N SER A 354 -29.15 -81.97 -19.55
CA SER A 354 -29.60 -83.35 -19.78
C SER A 354 -30.66 -83.43 -20.87
N ALA A 355 -30.72 -84.57 -21.56
CA ALA A 355 -31.85 -84.93 -22.40
C ALA A 355 -33.10 -85.18 -21.54
N LYS A 356 -34.23 -84.58 -21.90
CA LYS A 356 -35.52 -84.83 -21.25
C LYS A 356 -36.16 -86.05 -21.90
N LEU A 357 -35.80 -87.23 -21.41
CA LEU A 357 -36.33 -88.49 -21.93
C LEU A 357 -37.84 -88.61 -21.67
N PRO A 358 -38.59 -89.32 -22.54
CA PRO A 358 -39.98 -89.63 -22.30
C PRO A 358 -40.20 -90.36 -20.96
N VAL A 359 -41.33 -90.09 -20.32
CA VAL A 359 -41.71 -90.64 -19.02
C VAL A 359 -43.08 -91.29 -19.15
N GLY A 360 -43.20 -92.55 -18.72
CA GLY A 360 -44.45 -93.30 -18.80
C GLY A 360 -44.44 -94.50 -17.87
N ASN A 361 -45.53 -95.25 -17.80
CA ASN A 361 -45.63 -96.48 -17.04
C ASN A 361 -45.39 -97.73 -17.92
N THR A 362 -45.41 -98.93 -17.34
CA THR A 362 -45.15 -100.19 -18.07
C THR A 362 -46.19 -100.45 -19.18
N SER A 363 -47.46 -100.08 -18.97
CA SER A 363 -48.52 -100.21 -19.98
C SER A 363 -48.37 -99.23 -21.15
N GLN A 364 -47.62 -98.14 -20.95
CA GLN A 364 -47.33 -97.13 -21.97
C GLN A 364 -46.02 -97.41 -22.70
N ARG A 365 -45.40 -98.59 -22.52
CA ARG A 365 -44.26 -99.02 -23.35
C ARG A 365 -44.64 -98.94 -24.81
N ASP A 366 -43.72 -98.40 -25.61
CA ASP A 366 -43.86 -98.48 -27.06
C ASP A 366 -44.02 -99.95 -27.41
N ALA A 367 -45.15 -100.27 -28.03
CA ALA A 367 -45.46 -101.62 -28.45
C ALA A 367 -44.74 -101.87 -29.77
N ASP A 368 -44.08 -103.03 -29.91
CA ASP A 368 -43.66 -103.51 -31.21
C ASP A 368 -44.91 -103.95 -31.96
N GLY A 369 -45.54 -103.00 -32.68
CA GLY A 369 -46.88 -103.10 -33.27
C GLY A 369 -47.01 -104.11 -34.42
N GLY A 370 -46.44 -105.31 -34.30
CA GLY A 370 -46.53 -106.39 -35.28
C GLY A 370 -45.70 -106.20 -36.55
N THR A 371 -44.96 -105.11 -36.66
CA THR A 371 -43.93 -104.84 -37.68
C THR A 371 -42.74 -104.27 -36.91
N PRO A 372 -41.48 -104.73 -37.12
CA PRO A 372 -40.38 -104.39 -36.22
C PRO A 372 -40.15 -102.87 -36.24
N ALA A 373 -40.76 -102.17 -35.28
CA ALA A 373 -40.28 -100.88 -34.88
C ALA A 373 -38.91 -101.22 -34.30
N ASN A 374 -37.84 -100.69 -34.88
CA ASN A 374 -36.51 -100.93 -34.34
C ASN A 374 -36.41 -100.16 -33.01
N LEU A 375 -37.01 -100.71 -31.96
CA LEU A 375 -37.04 -100.15 -30.62
C LEU A 375 -35.67 -100.30 -29.95
N THR A 376 -34.69 -100.93 -30.62
CA THR A 376 -33.32 -101.07 -30.13
C THR A 376 -32.74 -99.70 -29.80
N GLY A 377 -32.28 -99.52 -28.57
CA GLY A 377 -31.68 -98.27 -28.11
C GLY A 377 -32.68 -97.21 -27.65
N TYR A 378 -33.97 -97.54 -27.58
CA TYR A 378 -34.96 -96.66 -26.97
C TYR A 378 -34.70 -96.58 -25.47
N ILE A 379 -34.74 -95.37 -24.90
CA ILE A 379 -34.52 -95.11 -23.47
C ILE A 379 -35.62 -94.21 -22.96
N ARG A 380 -36.19 -94.56 -21.81
CA ARG A 380 -37.24 -93.79 -21.14
C ARG A 380 -37.23 -94.05 -19.63
N TYR A 381 -37.98 -93.25 -18.87
CA TYR A 381 -38.18 -93.48 -17.44
C TYR A 381 -39.53 -94.16 -17.19
N ASN A 382 -39.52 -95.29 -16.49
CA ASN A 382 -40.72 -96.01 -16.10
C ASN A 382 -41.17 -95.59 -14.70
N THR A 383 -42.32 -94.93 -14.62
CA THR A 383 -42.89 -94.43 -13.36
C THR A 383 -43.43 -95.53 -12.45
N GLN A 384 -43.84 -96.68 -13.01
CA GLN A 384 -44.32 -97.83 -12.22
C GLN A 384 -43.17 -98.64 -11.61
N LEU A 385 -42.07 -98.81 -12.37
CA LEU A 385 -40.87 -99.50 -11.90
C LEU A 385 -39.86 -98.55 -11.23
N THR A 386 -40.19 -97.25 -11.18
CA THR A 386 -39.35 -96.16 -10.66
C THR A 386 -37.88 -96.27 -11.10
N SER A 387 -37.66 -96.55 -12.38
CA SER A 387 -36.32 -96.79 -12.94
C SER A 387 -36.24 -96.34 -14.39
N PHE A 388 -35.03 -96.00 -14.83
CA PHE A 388 -34.74 -95.89 -16.24
C PHE A 388 -34.75 -97.28 -16.87
N GLU A 389 -35.34 -97.38 -18.05
CA GLU A 389 -35.39 -98.60 -18.83
C GLU A 389 -34.95 -98.32 -20.26
N GLY A 390 -34.42 -99.36 -20.90
CA GLY A 390 -34.22 -99.33 -22.34
C GLY A 390 -34.45 -100.67 -22.98
N HIS A 391 -34.68 -100.61 -24.29
CA HIS A 391 -35.05 -101.76 -25.07
C HIS A 391 -33.83 -102.29 -25.85
N ASN A 392 -33.47 -103.55 -25.60
CA ASN A 392 -32.29 -104.18 -26.19
C ASN A 392 -32.54 -104.80 -27.57
N GLY A 393 -33.70 -104.51 -28.17
CA GLY A 393 -34.17 -105.11 -29.42
C GLY A 393 -35.10 -106.32 -29.23
N THR A 394 -35.17 -106.88 -28.03
CA THR A 394 -36.04 -108.05 -27.71
C THR A 394 -36.91 -107.84 -26.47
N SER A 395 -36.46 -107.04 -25.51
CA SER A 395 -37.22 -106.73 -24.30
C SER A 395 -36.79 -105.40 -23.66
N TRP A 396 -37.68 -104.84 -22.84
CA TRP A 396 -37.39 -103.70 -21.97
C TRP A 396 -36.68 -104.19 -20.69
N GLY A 397 -35.50 -103.65 -20.40
CA GLY A 397 -34.75 -103.92 -19.18
C GLY A 397 -34.33 -102.64 -18.46
N ALA A 398 -34.06 -102.74 -17.15
CA ALA A 398 -33.57 -101.61 -16.36
C ALA A 398 -32.17 -101.17 -16.85
N ILE A 399 -31.95 -99.86 -16.93
CA ILE A 399 -30.66 -99.25 -17.25
C ILE A 399 -30.13 -98.56 -15.99
N GLY A 400 -29.12 -99.15 -15.37
CA GLY A 400 -28.46 -98.65 -14.16
C GLY A 400 -29.14 -99.08 -12.85
N GLY A 401 -28.34 -99.57 -11.89
CA GLY A 401 -28.81 -99.99 -10.57
C GLY A 401 -27.73 -100.68 -9.73
N GLY A 402 -27.26 -100.00 -8.69
CA GLY A 402 -26.45 -100.52 -7.58
C GLY A 402 -26.61 -99.57 -6.39
N ALA A 403 -26.76 -100.08 -5.17
CA ALA A 403 -27.11 -99.26 -4.01
C ALA A 403 -25.94 -98.33 -3.60
N THR A 404 -26.19 -97.03 -3.59
CA THR A 404 -25.31 -96.03 -2.97
C THR A 404 -25.58 -95.96 -1.47
N GLY A 405 -24.60 -96.35 -0.64
CA GLY A 405 -24.53 -95.84 0.74
C GLY A 405 -24.29 -94.32 0.74
N GLY A 406 -24.31 -93.66 1.90
CA GLY A 406 -24.29 -92.18 2.05
C GLY A 406 -23.10 -91.39 1.44
N GLY A 407 -22.21 -92.03 0.70
CA GLY A 407 -21.23 -91.47 -0.23
C GLY A 407 -21.06 -92.48 -1.37
N ALA A 408 -20.79 -92.04 -2.60
CA ALA A 408 -20.90 -92.77 -3.87
C ALA A 408 -20.00 -94.03 -4.05
N ASP A 409 -19.51 -94.63 -2.98
CA ASP A 409 -18.70 -95.83 -2.98
C ASP A 409 -19.59 -97.08 -3.14
N ALA A 410 -19.42 -97.79 -4.25
CA ALA A 410 -19.99 -99.12 -4.46
C ALA A 410 -19.13 -100.16 -3.72
N TRP A 411 -19.19 -100.18 -2.39
CA TRP A 411 -18.32 -101.03 -1.58
C TRP A 411 -18.95 -102.37 -1.18
N ALA A 412 -20.26 -102.54 -1.36
CA ALA A 412 -20.95 -103.79 -1.08
C ALA A 412 -22.16 -104.01 -2.01
N LEU A 413 -22.51 -105.27 -2.22
CA LEU A 413 -23.78 -105.68 -2.82
C LEU A 413 -24.75 -105.99 -1.68
N GLU A 414 -25.92 -105.36 -1.65
CA GLU A 414 -27.01 -105.77 -0.78
C GLU A 414 -27.76 -106.94 -1.40
N HIS A 415 -27.94 -108.03 -0.65
CA HIS A 415 -28.73 -109.20 -1.03
C HIS A 415 -29.66 -109.60 0.12
N ASP A 416 -30.82 -110.17 -0.20
CA ASP A 416 -31.79 -110.64 0.80
C ASP A 416 -31.25 -111.80 1.64
N ASN A 417 -31.69 -111.89 2.91
CA ASN A 417 -31.23 -112.92 3.86
C ASN A 417 -32.15 -114.15 3.94
N THR A 418 -33.17 -114.25 3.08
CA THR A 418 -34.14 -115.36 3.08
C THR A 418 -34.34 -115.91 1.67
N VAL A 419 -34.05 -117.19 1.47
CA VAL A 419 -34.36 -117.92 0.25
C VAL A 419 -35.78 -118.47 0.33
N THR A 420 -36.70 -117.83 -0.37
CA THR A 420 -38.13 -118.16 -0.34
C THR A 420 -38.52 -119.24 -1.37
N THR A 421 -37.70 -119.46 -2.39
CA THR A 421 -37.96 -120.37 -3.51
C THR A 421 -36.73 -121.23 -3.82
N SER A 422 -36.92 -122.49 -4.21
CA SER A 422 -35.79 -123.36 -4.57
C SER A 422 -34.94 -122.76 -5.68
N TYR A 423 -33.63 -122.80 -5.49
CA TYR A 423 -32.66 -122.24 -6.42
C TYR A 423 -31.55 -123.23 -6.69
N ILE A 424 -31.10 -123.31 -7.95
CA ILE A 424 -29.94 -124.10 -8.34
C ILE A 424 -28.85 -123.11 -8.73
N ILE A 425 -27.70 -123.18 -8.06
CA ILE A 425 -26.55 -122.36 -8.46
C ILE A 425 -26.14 -122.78 -9.87
N GLY A 426 -25.92 -121.81 -10.76
CA GLY A 426 -25.46 -122.09 -12.13
C GLY A 426 -24.18 -122.93 -12.13
N THR A 427 -24.10 -123.95 -12.99
CA THR A 427 -22.98 -124.91 -13.01
C THR A 427 -21.63 -124.21 -13.15
N GLY A 428 -20.70 -124.49 -12.24
CA GLY A 428 -19.34 -123.91 -12.23
C GLY A 428 -19.26 -122.48 -11.69
N LYS A 429 -20.31 -121.99 -11.03
CA LYS A 429 -20.32 -120.67 -10.37
C LYS A 429 -20.22 -120.83 -8.85
N ASN A 430 -19.52 -119.90 -8.21
CA ASN A 430 -19.50 -119.80 -6.76
C ASN A 430 -20.44 -118.68 -6.31
N VAL A 431 -21.11 -118.89 -5.19
CA VAL A 431 -21.95 -117.87 -4.55
C VAL A 431 -21.37 -117.59 -3.17
N ILE A 432 -21.37 -116.33 -2.79
CA ILE A 432 -21.06 -115.88 -1.43
C ILE A 432 -22.28 -115.18 -0.85
N THR A 433 -22.64 -115.53 0.37
CA THR A 433 -23.68 -114.83 1.14
C THR A 433 -23.08 -114.42 2.48
N ALA A 434 -23.14 -113.14 2.81
CA ALA A 434 -22.68 -112.63 4.10
C ALA A 434 -23.84 -112.51 5.08
N GLY A 435 -23.68 -113.06 6.28
CA GLY A 435 -24.67 -113.05 7.35
C GLY A 435 -25.61 -114.27 7.38
N PRO A 436 -26.45 -114.38 8.43
CA PRO A 436 -27.34 -115.52 8.62
C PRO A 436 -28.35 -115.62 7.47
N LEU A 437 -28.51 -116.83 6.96
CA LEU A 437 -29.41 -117.13 5.86
C LEU A 437 -30.54 -118.05 6.33
N THR A 438 -31.78 -117.67 6.00
CA THR A 438 -32.95 -118.54 6.20
C THR A 438 -33.34 -119.17 4.87
N ILE A 439 -33.49 -120.50 4.83
CA ILE A 439 -34.15 -121.18 3.72
C ILE A 439 -35.54 -121.57 4.19
N ASN A 440 -36.58 -121.08 3.52
CA ASN A 440 -37.96 -121.38 3.90
C ASN A 440 -38.26 -122.88 3.82
N SER A 441 -39.13 -123.35 4.69
CA SER A 441 -39.63 -124.73 4.64
C SER A 441 -40.20 -125.04 3.26
N GLY A 442 -39.69 -126.08 2.60
CA GLY A 442 -40.07 -126.48 1.24
C GLY A 442 -39.17 -125.93 0.12
N ALA A 443 -38.30 -124.96 0.39
CA ALA A 443 -37.30 -124.50 -0.56
C ALA A 443 -35.98 -125.27 -0.40
N THR A 444 -35.26 -125.42 -1.50
CA THR A 444 -33.95 -126.07 -1.56
C THR A 444 -32.96 -125.21 -2.32
N VAL A 445 -31.75 -125.05 -1.78
CA VAL A 445 -30.62 -124.52 -2.56
C VAL A 445 -29.74 -125.68 -2.99
N THR A 446 -29.68 -125.93 -4.29
CA THR A 446 -28.86 -126.98 -4.86
C THR A 446 -27.51 -126.40 -5.27
N VAL A 447 -26.44 -126.96 -4.70
CA VAL A 447 -25.05 -126.65 -5.07
C VAL A 447 -24.52 -127.77 -5.97
N PRO A 448 -24.35 -127.55 -7.29
CA PRO A 448 -23.86 -128.59 -8.18
C PRO A 448 -22.39 -128.94 -7.92
N THR A 449 -21.95 -130.13 -8.32
CA THR A 449 -20.54 -130.52 -8.28
C THR A 449 -19.64 -129.49 -8.98
N GLY A 450 -18.53 -129.12 -8.34
CA GLY A 450 -17.60 -128.10 -8.84
C GLY A 450 -17.99 -126.65 -8.53
N SER A 451 -19.10 -126.44 -7.82
CA SER A 451 -19.53 -125.12 -7.32
C SER A 451 -19.35 -125.06 -5.81
N THR A 452 -19.06 -123.88 -5.28
CA THR A 452 -18.95 -123.64 -3.84
C THR A 452 -19.94 -122.55 -3.44
N TRP A 453 -20.71 -122.83 -2.40
CA TRP A 453 -21.46 -121.80 -1.71
C TRP A 453 -20.80 -121.50 -0.38
N VAL A 454 -20.33 -120.26 -0.23
CA VAL A 454 -19.71 -119.78 0.99
C VAL A 454 -20.70 -118.89 1.73
N ILE A 455 -21.01 -119.25 2.98
CA ILE A 455 -21.76 -118.39 3.89
C ILE A 455 -20.74 -117.82 4.87
N VAL A 456 -20.47 -116.52 4.77
CA VAL A 456 -19.47 -115.78 5.59
C VAL A 456 -20.11 -115.06 6.76
#